data_AF-A0A816HZL8-F1
#
_entry.id   AF-A0A816HZL8-F1
#
_cell.length_a   1.000
_cell.length_b   1.000
_cell.length_c   1.000
_cell.angle_alpha   90.00
_cell.angle_beta   90.00
_cell.angle_gamma   90.00
#
_symmetry.space_group_name_H-M   'P 1'
#
loop_
_entity.id
_entity.type
_entity.pdbx_description
1 polymer ?
#
loop_
_entity_poly.entity_id
_entity_poly.type
_entity_poly.pdbx_seq_one_letter_code
_entity_poly.pdbx_strand_id
1 'polypeptide(L)' 'MVDFIPHSTELTKLVATEITLVYHGIRHGHSYLSQACTADVSKKLFQDSTVGKNLTCGRTKAREIAANVL' A
#
# COMPACT_ATOMS: atom_id res chain seq x y z
N MET A 1 -26.96 -16.58 1.42
CA MET A 1 -26.11 -17.55 0.70
C MET A 1 -25.17 -16.72 -0.14
N VAL A 2 -23.98 -16.42 0.39
CA VAL A 2 -22.98 -15.65 -0.37
C VAL A 2 -22.38 -16.65 -1.33
N ASP A 3 -22.64 -16.45 -2.62
CA ASP A 3 -22.16 -17.35 -3.66
C ASP A 3 -20.65 -17.49 -3.57
N PHE A 4 -20.19 -18.72 -3.39
CA PHE A 4 -18.79 -19.11 -3.45
C PHE A 4 -18.35 -19.00 -4.92
N ILE A 5 -18.04 -17.77 -5.35
CA ILE A 5 -17.42 -17.50 -6.64
C ILE A 5 -16.07 -18.23 -6.61
N PRO A 6 -15.75 -19.09 -7.61
CA PRO A 6 -14.41 -19.65 -7.73
C PRO A 6 -13.47 -18.48 -7.98
N HIS A 7 -12.85 -17.98 -6.93
CA HIS A 7 -11.99 -16.82 -7.02
C HIS A 7 -10.81 -17.18 -7.92
N SER A 8 -10.68 -16.50 -9.05
CA SER A 8 -9.38 -16.44 -9.70
C SER A 8 -8.38 -15.92 -8.65
N THR A 9 -7.21 -16.55 -8.59
CA THR A 9 -6.15 -16.18 -7.63
C THR A 9 -5.83 -14.69 -7.70
N GLU A 10 -5.96 -14.11 -8.89
CA GLU A 10 -5.70 -12.69 -9.14
C GLU A 10 -6.78 -11.77 -8.56
N LEU A 11 -8.07 -12.14 -8.65
CA LEU A 11 -9.15 -11.37 -8.01
C LEU A 11 -9.00 -11.35 -6.48
N THR A 12 -8.61 -12.48 -5.87
CA THR A 12 -8.36 -12.52 -4.42
C THR A 12 -7.20 -11.63 -4.02
N LYS A 13 -6.09 -11.68 -4.78
CA LYS A 13 -4.91 -10.83 -4.53
C LYS A 13 -5.25 -9.34 -4.68
N LEU A 14 -6.06 -8.99 -5.68
CA LEU A 14 -6.50 -7.62 -5.90
C LEU A 14 -7.30 -7.10 -4.71
N VAL A 15 -8.34 -7.84 -4.29
CA VAL A 15 -9.18 -7.47 -3.15
C VAL A 15 -8.35 -7.34 -1.87
N ALA A 16 -7.45 -8.30 -1.61
CA ALA A 16 -6.56 -8.24 -0.45
C ALA A 16 -5.64 -7.01 -0.48
N THR A 17 -5.14 -6.65 -1.67
CA THR A 17 -4.30 -5.48 -1.89
C THR A 17 -5.06 -4.18 -1.62
N GLU A 18 -6.27 -4.04 -2.17
CA GLU A 18 -7.12 -2.88 -1.96
C GLU A 18 -7.46 -2.68 -0.48
N ILE A 19 -7.92 -3.74 0.19
CA ILE A 19 -8.27 -3.69 1.62
C ILE A 19 -7.03 -3.33 2.46
N THR A 20 -5.87 -3.91 2.16
CA THR A 20 -4.63 -3.63 2.90
C THR A 20 -4.21 -2.17 2.74
N LEU A 21 -4.31 -1.59 1.53
CA LEU A 21 -4.00 -0.19 1.29
C LEU A 21 -4.92 0.76 2.07
N VAL A 22 -6.23 0.50 2.05
CA VAL A 22 -7.22 1.30 2.79
C VAL A 22 -6.97 1.21 4.29
N TYR A 23 -6.78 0.01 4.83
CA TYR A 23 -6.49 -0.20 6.25
C TYR A 23 -5.18 0.49 6.67
N HIS A 24 -4.11 0.31 5.90
CA HIS A 24 -2.82 0.95 6.15
C HIS A 24 -2.92 2.48 6.14
N GLY A 25 -3.66 3.03 5.17
CA GLY A 25 -3.93 4.47 5.09
C GLY A 25 -4.64 4.99 6.34
N ILE A 26 -5.70 4.31 6.78
CA ILE A 26 -6.46 4.71 7.98
C ILE A 26 -5.61 4.62 9.26
N ARG A 27 -4.78 3.57 9.39
CA ARG A 27 -4.07 3.28 10.65
C ARG A 27 -2.72 3.97 10.77
N HIS A 28 -2.02 4.17 9.66
CA HIS A 28 -0.64 4.67 9.62
C HIS A 28 -0.52 5.98 8.81
N GLY A 29 -1.59 6.47 8.19
CA GLY A 29 -1.63 7.71 7.41
C GLY A 29 -1.71 9.02 8.21
N HIS A 30 -1.39 9.02 9.51
CA HIS A 30 -1.60 10.19 10.38
C HIS A 30 -0.52 11.28 10.27
N SER A 31 0.68 10.93 9.78
CA SER A 31 1.78 11.89 9.61
C SER A 31 2.78 11.38 8.57
N TYR A 32 3.61 12.26 8.02
CA TYR A 32 4.71 11.85 7.15
C TYR A 32 5.73 10.95 7.88
N LEU A 33 5.86 11.08 9.20
CA LEU A 33 6.74 10.23 10.02
C LEU A 33 6.28 8.77 10.03
N SER A 34 4.97 8.54 9.97
CA SER A 34 4.34 7.21 9.99
C SER A 34 4.44 6.48 8.64
N GLN A 35 4.84 7.18 7.56
CA GLN A 35 4.88 6.64 6.19
C GLN A 35 6.13 5.83 5.84
N ALA A 36 7.01 5.53 6.81
CA ALA A 36 8.18 4.69 6.57
C ALA A 36 7.79 3.27 6.10
N CYS A 37 6.76 2.70 6.75
CA CYS A 37 6.25 1.36 6.49
C CYS A 37 5.54 1.20 5.14
N THR A 38 5.18 2.30 4.48
CA THR A 38 4.51 2.26 3.16
C THR A 38 5.36 1.53 2.11
N ALA A 39 6.68 1.74 2.10
CA ALA A 39 7.57 1.05 1.18
C ALA A 39 7.56 -0.48 1.38
N ASP A 40 7.58 -0.93 2.64
CA ASP A 40 7.59 -2.36 2.96
C ASP A 40 6.25 -3.03 2.66
N VAL A 41 5.14 -2.32 2.90
CA VAL A 41 3.79 -2.79 2.55
C VAL A 41 3.66 -2.89 1.04
N SER A 42 4.04 -1.86 0.29
CA SER A 42 3.95 -1.89 -1.18
C SER A 42 4.77 -3.01 -1.81
N LYS A 43 5.96 -3.34 -1.28
CA LYS A 43 6.75 -4.49 -1.75
C LYS A 43 6.04 -5.83 -1.57
N LYS A 44 5.27 -5.97 -0.48
CA LYS A 44 4.49 -7.17 -0.18
C LYS A 44 3.22 -7.27 -1.03
N LEU A 45 2.60 -6.13 -1.33
CA LEU A 45 1.37 -6.08 -2.12
C LEU A 45 1.64 -6.24 -3.62
N PHE A 46 2.72 -5.66 -4.13
CA PHE A 46 3.04 -5.62 -5.56
C PHE A 46 4.26 -6.50 -5.89
N GLN A 47 4.18 -7.79 -5.52
CA GLN A 47 5.26 -8.77 -5.75
C GLN A 47 5.41 -9.21 -7.21
N ASP A 48 4.47 -8.87 -8.05
CA ASP A 48 4.50 -9.07 -9.50
C ASP A 48 5.06 -7.83 -10.22
N SER A 49 4.90 -6.64 -9.62
CA SER A 49 5.38 -5.38 -10.16
C SER A 49 6.88 -5.18 -9.92
N THR A 50 7.63 -4.98 -11.02
CA THR A 50 9.03 -4.51 -10.96
C THR A 50 9.13 -3.13 -10.32
N VAL A 51 8.14 -2.27 -10.51
CA VAL A 51 8.07 -0.93 -9.90
C VAL A 51 7.74 -1.04 -8.42
N GLY A 52 6.72 -1.82 -8.07
CA GLY A 52 6.25 -1.98 -6.69
C GLY A 52 7.31 -2.53 -5.73
N LYS A 53 8.11 -3.50 -6.18
CA LYS A 53 9.24 -4.06 -5.41
C LYS A 53 10.35 -3.07 -5.08
N ASN A 54 10.50 -2.05 -5.93
CA ASN A 54 11.59 -1.08 -5.82
C ASN A 54 11.16 0.21 -5.10
N LEU A 55 9.95 0.24 -4.54
CA LEU A 55 9.51 1.37 -3.74
C LEU A 55 10.34 1.50 -2.46
N THR A 56 10.84 2.70 -2.23
CA THR A 56 11.69 3.06 -1.09
C THR A 56 11.36 4.46 -0.58
N CYS A 57 11.85 4.78 0.62
CA CYS A 57 11.85 6.15 1.17
C CYS A 57 10.46 6.78 1.32
N GLY A 58 9.44 6.00 1.71
CA GLY A 58 8.06 6.50 1.88
C GLY A 58 7.96 7.72 2.82
N ARG A 59 8.63 7.66 3.97
CA ARG A 59 8.73 8.79 4.93
C ARG A 59 9.39 10.02 4.33
N THR A 60 10.52 9.88 3.64
CA THR A 60 11.25 11.01 3.05
C THR A 60 10.41 11.68 1.97
N LYS A 61 9.83 10.89 1.06
CA LYS A 61 8.95 11.40 0.01
C LYS A 61 7.73 12.11 0.60
N ALA A 62 7.08 11.51 1.59
CA ALA A 62 5.94 12.13 2.27
C ALA A 62 6.32 13.43 2.99
N ARG A 63 7.51 13.49 3.62
CA ARG A 63 8.05 14.71 4.25
C ARG A 63 8.27 15.80 3.21
N GLU A 64 8.99 15.49 2.13
CA GLU A 64 9.32 16.47 1.09
C GLU A 64 8.04 17.01 0.43
N ILE A 65 7.03 16.16 0.20
CA ILE A 65 5.73 16.60 -0.28
C ILE A 65 5.08 17.54 0.75
N ALA A 66 4.97 17.13 2.02
CA ALA A 66 4.34 17.95 3.05
C ALA A 66 5.06 19.29 3.30
N ALA A 67 6.39 19.31 3.15
CA ALA A 67 7.22 20.48 3.37
C ALA A 67 7.27 21.45 2.17
N ASN A 68 7.01 20.98 0.94
CA ASN A 68 6.97 21.81 -0.27
C ASN A 68 5.54 22.16 -0.72
N VAL A 69 4.51 21.59 -0.09
CA VAL A 69 3.09 21.90 -0.36
C VAL A 69 2.55 23.00 0.57
N LEU A 70 3.24 23.28 1.69
CA LEU A 70 2.99 24.42 2.59
C LEU A 70 4.02 25.52 2.34
#